data_AF-A0A952W8J7-F1
#
_entry.id   AF-A0A952W8J7-F1
#
_cell.length_a   1.000
_cell.length_b   1.000
_cell.length_c   1.000
_cell.angle_alpha   90.00
_cell.angle_beta   90.00
_cell.angle_gamma   90.00
#
_symmetry.space_group_name_H-M   'P 1'
#
loop_
_entity.id
_entity.type
_entity.pdbx_description
1 polymer ?
#
loop_
_entity_poly.entity_id
_entity_poly.type
_entity_poly.pdbx_seq_one_letter_code
_entity_poly.pdbx_strand_id
1 'polypeptide(L)'
;MIRQRYYATDSARGIPGTFMWFIEEVGELSTALMENAPGKTPTETQRANLSEEFADVLAWLMTLANIAGVDLAAALSKYTDPDRVKGVKD
;
A
#
# COMPACT_ATOMS: atom_id res chain seq x y z
N MET A 1 5.87 -13.39 4.76
CA MET A 1 7.10 -12.79 5.30
C MET A 1 6.86 -11.48 6.07
N ILE A 2 6.04 -10.53 5.59
CA ILE A 2 5.67 -9.31 6.37
C ILE A 2 4.84 -9.65 7.61
N ARG A 3 3.75 -10.43 7.45
CA ARG A 3 2.88 -10.85 8.57
C ARG A 3 3.62 -11.60 9.69
N GLN A 4 4.66 -12.37 9.39
CA GLN A 4 5.38 -13.12 10.43
C GLN A 4 6.36 -12.27 11.23
N ARG A 5 6.78 -11.11 10.70
CA ARG A 5 7.84 -10.29 11.30
C ARG A 5 7.29 -9.10 12.11
N TYR A 6 6.14 -8.57 11.73
CA TYR A 6 5.62 -7.33 12.33
C TYR A 6 4.21 -7.44 12.94
N TYR A 7 3.45 -8.51 12.68
CA TYR A 7 2.05 -8.62 13.11
C TYR A 7 1.83 -8.47 14.63
N ALA A 8 2.72 -9.02 15.47
CA ALA A 8 2.58 -8.89 16.92
C ALA A 8 2.77 -7.44 17.40
N THR A 9 3.73 -6.73 16.83
CA THR A 9 4.03 -5.32 17.11
C THR A 9 2.96 -4.40 16.53
N ASP A 10 2.47 -4.71 15.33
CA ASP A 10 1.46 -3.92 14.63
C ASP A 10 0.07 -4.08 15.28
N SER A 11 -0.30 -5.28 15.73
CA SER A 11 -1.54 -5.51 16.49
C SER A 11 -1.55 -4.78 17.83
N ALA A 12 -0.40 -4.62 18.50
CA ALA A 12 -0.32 -3.90 19.77
C ALA A 12 -0.59 -2.38 19.60
N ARG A 13 -0.29 -1.82 18.41
CA ARG A 13 -0.48 -0.40 18.06
C ARG A 13 -1.93 -0.09 17.63
N GLY A 14 -2.73 -1.12 17.33
CA GLY A 14 -4.15 -0.99 16.96
C GLY A 14 -4.37 -0.36 15.58
N ILE A 15 -5.64 -0.26 15.17
CA ILE A 15 -6.04 0.29 13.87
C ILE A 15 -5.58 1.74 13.68
N PRO A 16 -5.83 2.69 14.61
CA PRO A 16 -5.45 4.08 14.39
C PRO A 16 -3.94 4.29 14.23
N GLY A 17 -3.12 3.62 15.05
CA GLY A 17 -1.68 3.77 14.95
C GLY A 17 -1.11 3.09 13.69
N THR A 18 -1.64 1.95 13.28
CA THR A 18 -1.24 1.30 12.02
C THR A 18 -1.69 2.11 10.80
N PHE A 19 -2.84 2.78 10.85
CA PHE A 19 -3.27 3.70 9.80
C PHE A 19 -2.32 4.90 9.65
N MET A 20 -1.78 5.43 10.76
CA MET A 20 -0.78 6.51 10.69
C MET A 20 0.47 6.08 9.93
N TRP A 21 1.00 4.88 10.20
CA TRP A 21 2.13 4.33 9.45
C TRP A 21 1.78 4.13 7.98
N PHE A 22 0.61 3.57 7.66
CA PHE A 22 0.16 3.48 6.27
C PHE A 22 0.17 4.84 5.54
N ILE A 23 -0.26 5.92 6.21
CA ILE A 23 -0.25 7.26 5.62
C ILE A 23 1.16 7.84 5.46
N GLU A 24 2.08 7.51 6.37
CA GLU A 24 3.50 7.89 6.25
C GLU A 24 4.09 7.36 4.93
N GLU A 25 3.92 6.08 4.65
CA GLU A 25 4.38 5.42 3.42
C GLU A 25 3.72 5.98 2.16
N VAL A 26 2.44 6.39 2.25
CA VAL A 26 1.77 7.09 1.14
C VAL A 26 2.44 8.45 0.88
N GLY A 27 2.91 9.13 1.93
CA GLY A 27 3.69 10.37 1.83
C GLY A 27 5.07 10.15 1.21
N GLU A 28 5.77 9.09 1.60
CA GLU A 28 7.06 8.70 1.02
C GLU A 28 6.92 8.32 -0.46
N LEU A 29 5.90 7.52 -0.80
CA LEU A 29 5.54 7.23 -2.19
C LEU A 29 5.23 8.50 -2.98
N SER A 30 4.49 9.46 -2.40
CA SER A 30 4.21 10.74 -3.05
C SER A 30 5.50 11.50 -3.39
N THR A 31 6.49 11.45 -2.49
CA THR A 31 7.79 12.07 -2.71
C THR A 31 8.55 11.37 -3.84
N ALA A 32 8.64 10.04 -3.80
CA ALA A 32 9.31 9.25 -4.83
C ALA A 32 8.67 9.43 -6.22
N LEU A 33 7.34 9.54 -6.29
CA LEU A 33 6.62 9.87 -7.53
C LEU A 33 7.01 11.24 -8.08
N MET A 34 7.14 12.26 -7.22
CA MET A 34 7.54 13.61 -7.63
C MET A 34 8.98 13.64 -8.16
N GLU A 35 9.88 12.88 -7.55
CA GLU A 35 11.27 12.75 -8.00
C GLU A 35 11.39 12.09 -9.38
N ASN A 36 10.47 11.16 -9.69
CA ASN A 36 10.43 10.42 -10.94
C ASN A 36 9.44 11.01 -11.98
N ALA A 37 8.92 12.22 -11.75
CA ALA A 37 7.93 12.85 -12.60
C ALA A 37 8.45 13.18 -14.02
N PRO A 38 7.57 13.34 -15.02
CA PRO A 38 7.97 13.74 -16.38
C PRO A 38 8.83 15.02 -16.39
N GLY A 39 9.92 15.00 -17.17
CA GLY A 39 10.88 16.11 -17.22
C GLY A 39 11.94 16.11 -16.11
N LYS A 40 11.91 15.12 -15.21
CA LYS A 40 13.01 14.84 -14.28
C LYS A 40 13.99 13.84 -14.90
N THR A 41 15.22 13.86 -14.38
CA THR A 41 16.26 12.86 -14.70
C THR A 41 16.65 12.17 -13.39
N PRO A 42 15.81 11.24 -12.89
CA PRO A 42 16.04 10.62 -11.58
C PRO A 42 17.35 9.82 -11.56
N THR A 43 17.98 9.76 -10.40
CA THR A 43 19.13 8.87 -10.18
C THR A 43 18.68 7.41 -10.14
N GLU A 44 19.62 6.47 -10.18
CA GLU A 44 19.30 5.05 -9.98
C GLU A 44 18.72 4.80 -8.59
N THR A 45 19.24 5.47 -7.57
CA THR A 45 18.72 5.44 -6.21
C THR A 45 17.26 5.92 -6.14
N GLN A 46 16.91 7.02 -6.81
CA GLN A 46 15.53 7.52 -6.83
C GLN A 46 14.55 6.57 -7.55
N ARG A 47 15.02 5.85 -8.57
CA ARG A 47 14.20 4.81 -9.23
C ARG A 47 14.02 3.58 -8.36
N ALA A 48 15.07 3.17 -7.64
CA ALA A 48 15.01 2.08 -6.68
C ALA A 48 14.03 2.43 -5.54
N ASN A 49 14.15 3.63 -4.98
CA ASN A 49 13.27 4.14 -3.94
C ASN A 49 11.81 4.10 -4.37
N LEU A 50 11.47 4.54 -5.60
CA LEU A 50 10.10 4.45 -6.10
C LEU A 50 9.52 3.04 -6.01
N SER A 51 10.29 2.02 -6.35
CA SER A 51 9.83 0.63 -6.29
C SER A 51 9.66 0.13 -4.85
N GLU A 52 10.53 0.59 -3.95
CA GLU A 52 10.48 0.32 -2.52
C GLU A 52 9.21 0.92 -1.89
N GLU A 53 8.93 2.20 -2.12
CA GLU A 53 7.74 2.88 -1.59
C GLU A 53 6.42 2.23 -2.06
N PHE A 54 6.36 1.74 -3.31
CA PHE A 54 5.20 0.99 -3.79
C PHE A 54 5.02 -0.32 -3.01
N ALA A 55 6.12 -1.00 -2.66
CA ALA A 55 6.08 -2.22 -1.87
C ALA A 55 5.66 -1.93 -0.43
N ASP A 56 6.12 -0.83 0.16
CA ASP A 56 5.80 -0.48 1.54
C ASP A 56 4.34 -0.01 1.71
N VAL A 57 3.83 0.81 0.79
CA VAL A 57 2.38 1.14 0.75
C VAL A 57 1.52 -0.13 0.67
N LEU A 58 1.90 -1.08 -0.18
CA LEU A 58 1.20 -2.36 -0.28
C LEU A 58 1.31 -3.18 1.01
N ALA A 59 2.50 -3.26 1.60
CA ALA A 59 2.76 -3.98 2.85
C ALA A 59 1.88 -3.45 3.99
N TRP A 60 1.82 -2.14 4.17
CA TRP A 60 1.05 -1.50 5.23
C TRP A 60 -0.46 -1.57 4.99
N LEU A 61 -0.92 -1.50 3.73
CA LEU A 61 -2.32 -1.77 3.41
C LEU A 61 -2.72 -3.20 3.80
N MET A 62 -1.87 -4.19 3.49
CA MET A 62 -2.12 -5.58 3.88
C MET A 62 -2.10 -5.76 5.41
N THR A 63 -1.20 -5.08 6.12
CA THR A 63 -1.18 -5.09 7.59
C THR A 63 -2.46 -4.49 8.17
N LEU A 64 -2.91 -3.34 7.63
CA LEU A 64 -4.16 -2.70 8.04
C LEU A 64 -5.37 -3.59 7.80
N ALA A 65 -5.44 -4.26 6.63
CA ALA A 65 -6.51 -5.21 6.33
C ALA A 65 -6.54 -6.38 7.32
N ASN A 66 -5.36 -6.95 7.64
CA ASN A 66 -5.26 -8.05 8.59
C ASN A 66 -5.78 -7.67 9.98
N ILE A 67 -5.39 -6.51 10.53
CA ILE A 67 -5.83 -6.08 11.87
C ILE A 67 -7.30 -5.62 11.89
N ALA A 68 -7.85 -5.19 10.75
CA ALA A 68 -9.25 -4.85 10.59
C ALA A 68 -10.15 -6.08 10.33
N GLY A 69 -9.58 -7.29 10.21
CA GLY A 69 -10.33 -8.50 9.93
C GLY A 69 -10.86 -8.58 8.50
N VAL A 70 -10.21 -7.90 7.55
CA VAL A 70 -10.60 -7.87 6.14
C VAL A 70 -9.77 -8.86 5.33
N ASP A 71 -10.45 -9.78 4.64
CA ASP A 71 -9.84 -10.59 3.59
C ASP A 71 -9.68 -9.73 2.32
N LEU A 72 -8.47 -9.19 2.14
CA LEU A 72 -8.18 -8.31 1.00
C LEU A 72 -8.26 -9.05 -0.34
N ALA A 73 -7.90 -10.33 -0.39
CA ALA A 73 -7.97 -11.12 -1.63
C ALA A 73 -9.43 -11.35 -2.05
N ALA A 74 -10.31 -11.68 -1.09
CA ALA A 74 -11.73 -11.76 -1.35
C ALA A 74 -12.33 -10.39 -1.73
N ALA A 75 -11.90 -9.30 -1.08
CA ALA A 75 -12.35 -7.95 -1.38
C ALA A 75 -11.98 -7.50 -2.80
N LEU A 76 -10.82 -7.93 -3.32
CA LEU A 76 -10.38 -7.64 -4.69
C LEU A 76 -11.31 -8.22 -5.77
N SER A 77 -12.11 -9.26 -5.46
CA SER A 77 -13.13 -9.79 -6.38
C SER A 77 -14.06 -8.71 -6.93
N LYS A 78 -14.28 -7.62 -6.19
CA LYS A 78 -15.04 -6.45 -6.66
C LYS A 78 -14.52 -5.86 -7.97
N TYR A 79 -13.22 -5.97 -8.24
CA TYR A 79 -12.56 -5.41 -9.43
C TYR A 79 -12.02 -6.46 -10.39
N THR A 80 -11.90 -7.72 -9.96
CA THR A 80 -11.33 -8.81 -10.76
C THR A 80 -12.36 -9.81 -11.29
N ASP A 81 -13.58 -9.82 -10.72
CA ASP A 81 -14.69 -10.64 -11.21
C ASP A 81 -15.45 -9.89 -12.34
N PRO A 82 -15.35 -10.35 -13.60
CA PRO A 82 -16.01 -9.68 -14.73
C PRO A 82 -17.53 -9.58 -14.59
N ASP A 83 -18.15 -10.49 -13.83
CA ASP A 83 -19.60 -10.52 -13.66
C ASP A 83 -20.09 -9.54 -12.59
N ARG A 84 -19.18 -9.07 -11.72
CA ARG A 84 -19.44 -8.06 -10.67
C ARG A 84 -19.12 -6.64 -11.09
N VAL A 85 -18.21 -6.44 -12.05
CA VAL A 85 -17.89 -5.12 -12.62
C VAL A 85 -18.98 -4.73 -13.63
N LYS A 86 -20.21 -4.49 -13.15
CA LYS A 86 -21.29 -3.93 -13.96
C LYS A 86 -21.36 -2.43 -13.73
N GLY A 87 -21.06 -1.68 -14.79
CA GLY A 87 -21.09 -0.22 -14.80
C GLY A 87 -19.68 0.36 -14.68
N VAL A 88 -19.10 0.70 -15.83
CA VAL A 88 -18.05 1.71 -15.86
C VAL A 88 -18.71 2.98 -15.30
N LYS A 89 -18.22 3.50 -14.18
CA LYS A 89 -18.54 4.89 -13.84
C LYS A 89 -17.76 5.73 -14.84
N ASP A 90 -18.49 6.33 -15.78
CA ASP A 90 -17.98 7.39 -16.65
C ASP A 90 -17.42 8.56 -15.82
#